data_AF-A0A537EJR0-F1
#
_entry.id   AF-A0A537EJR0-F1
#
_cell.length_a   1.000
_cell.length_b   1.000
_cell.length_c   1.000
_cell.angle_alpha   90.00
_cell.angle_beta   90.00
_cell.angle_gamma   90.00
#
_symmetry.space_group_name_H-M   'P 1'
#
loop_
_entity.id
_entity.type
_entity.pdbx_description
1 polymer ?
#
loop_
_entity_poly.entity_id
_entity_poly.type
_entity_poly.pdbx_seq_one_letter_code
_entity_poly.pdbx_strand_id
1 'polypeptide(L)'
;MQTIIKTRETVKGLPIDYGDMREEFDLLLQTASGKKLVPREVFENETAELKEMNRALQFDRFGKLEKEKKEFLKWKLEFEAAAEEKLLAMAASLVGKGEVHLMWCPNKACRTGVAIRPGADKSPSIHLYTCPRCKSFLYH
;
A
#
# COMPACT_ATOMS: atom_id res chain seq x y z
N MET A 1 -69.33 -27.52 7.06
CA MET A 1 -68.97 -26.52 8.10
C MET A 1 -69.30 -26.96 9.53
N GLN A 2 -70.39 -27.70 9.78
CA GLN A 2 -70.73 -28.18 11.14
C GLN A 2 -69.70 -29.16 11.75
N THR A 3 -68.99 -29.92 10.92
CA THR A 3 -67.97 -30.88 11.39
C THR A 3 -66.76 -30.17 11.99
N ILE A 4 -66.26 -29.12 11.35
CA ILE A 4 -65.08 -28.35 11.80
C ILE A 4 -65.36 -27.65 13.14
N ILE A 5 -66.58 -27.16 13.34
CA ILE A 5 -66.98 -26.52 14.60
C ILE A 5 -67.08 -27.54 15.73
N LYS A 6 -67.65 -28.73 15.47
CA LYS A 6 -67.73 -29.82 16.46
C LYS A 6 -66.37 -30.38 16.87
N THR A 7 -65.42 -30.48 15.95
CA THR A 7 -64.04 -30.92 16.28
C THR A 7 -63.30 -29.88 17.14
N ARG A 8 -63.67 -28.60 17.06
CA ARG A 8 -63.04 -27.52 17.83
C ARG A 8 -63.53 -27.45 19.28
N GLU A 9 -64.73 -27.94 19.55
CA GLU A 9 -65.27 -28.03 20.92
C GLU A 9 -64.67 -29.21 21.70
N THR A 10 -64.35 -30.32 21.03
CA THR A 10 -63.75 -31.51 21.66
C THR A 10 -62.23 -31.44 21.83
N VAL A 11 -61.55 -30.51 21.16
CA VAL A 11 -60.08 -30.39 21.13
C VAL A 11 -59.58 -29.11 21.85
N LYS A 12 -60.40 -28.55 22.76
CA LYS A 12 -59.94 -27.43 23.61
C LYS A 12 -58.87 -27.93 24.58
N GLY A 13 -57.62 -27.53 24.34
CA GLY A 13 -56.51 -27.71 25.30
C GLY A 13 -55.42 -28.70 24.87
N LEU A 14 -55.48 -29.28 23.67
CA LEU A 14 -54.32 -30.01 23.14
C LEU A 14 -53.26 -28.99 22.70
N PRO A 15 -51.99 -29.12 23.15
CA PRO A 15 -50.90 -28.32 22.60
C PRO A 15 -50.80 -28.66 21.10
N ILE A 16 -51.17 -27.71 20.26
CA ILE A 16 -51.03 -27.87 18.81
C ILE A 16 -49.54 -27.71 18.53
N ASP A 17 -48.90 -28.81 18.13
CA ASP A 17 -47.54 -28.76 17.63
C ASP A 17 -47.57 -28.19 16.21
N TYR A 18 -46.92 -27.05 16.06
CA TYR A 18 -46.80 -26.33 14.79
C TYR A 18 -45.42 -26.52 14.15
N GLY A 19 -44.58 -27.43 14.66
CA GLY A 19 -43.22 -27.67 14.17
C GLY A 19 -43.18 -27.82 12.65
N ASP A 20 -43.88 -28.83 12.14
CA ASP A 20 -43.91 -29.16 10.71
C ASP A 20 -44.45 -28.00 9.84
N MET A 21 -45.49 -27.30 10.29
CA MET A 21 -46.06 -26.17 9.55
C MET A 21 -45.15 -24.94 9.55
N ARG A 22 -44.35 -24.74 10.61
CA ARG A 22 -43.36 -23.65 10.65
C ARG A 22 -42.23 -23.90 9.69
N GLU A 23 -41.75 -25.13 9.58
CA GLU A 23 -40.70 -25.49 8.64
C GLU A 23 -41.14 -25.31 7.18
N GLU A 24 -42.35 -25.76 6.83
CA GLU A 24 -42.93 -25.51 5.50
C GLU A 24 -43.09 -24.01 5.21
N PHE A 25 -43.53 -23.24 6.19
CA PHE A 25 -43.71 -21.79 6.04
C PHE A 25 -42.37 -21.05 5.88
N ASP A 26 -41.35 -21.43 6.63
CA ASP A 26 -40.00 -20.88 6.51
C ASP A 26 -39.38 -21.20 5.13
N LEU A 27 -39.57 -22.42 4.64
CA LEU A 27 -39.11 -22.82 3.31
C LEU A 27 -39.79 -22.00 2.21
N LEU A 28 -41.10 -21.79 2.31
CA LEU A 28 -41.86 -20.97 1.37
C LEU A 28 -41.42 -19.51 1.38
N LEU A 29 -41.18 -18.94 2.56
CA LEU A 29 -40.66 -17.58 2.70
C LEU A 29 -39.24 -17.44 2.12
N GLN A 30 -38.37 -18.42 2.32
CA GLN A 30 -37.03 -18.42 1.73
C GLN A 30 -37.09 -18.50 0.19
N THR A 31 -37.97 -19.35 -0.33
CA THR A 31 -38.16 -19.53 -1.78
C THR A 31 -38.73 -18.27 -2.42
N ALA A 32 -39.74 -17.64 -1.80
CA ALA A 32 -40.36 -16.42 -2.31
C ALA A 32 -39.46 -15.19 -2.21
N SER A 33 -38.66 -15.08 -1.14
CA SER A 33 -37.73 -13.96 -0.93
C SER A 33 -36.38 -14.14 -1.64
N GLY A 34 -36.07 -15.36 -2.09
CA GLY A 34 -34.76 -15.73 -2.66
C GLY A 34 -33.61 -15.63 -1.66
N LYS A 35 -33.90 -15.52 -0.36
CA LYS A 35 -32.92 -15.32 0.70
C LYS A 35 -33.07 -16.39 1.77
N LYS A 36 -31.95 -16.90 2.26
CA LYS A 36 -31.95 -17.82 3.41
C LYS A 36 -32.34 -17.05 4.67
N LEU A 37 -33.39 -17.51 5.36
CA LEU A 37 -33.77 -16.98 6.65
C LEU A 37 -32.84 -17.61 7.70
N VAL A 38 -32.15 -16.76 8.44
CA VAL A 38 -31.25 -17.17 9.51
C VAL A 38 -31.81 -16.64 10.82
N PRO A 39 -31.87 -17.46 11.88
CA PRO A 39 -32.27 -16.99 13.19
C PRO A 39 -31.42 -15.79 13.60
N ARG A 40 -32.08 -14.79 14.18
CA ARG A 40 -31.44 -13.51 14.52
C ARG A 40 -30.23 -13.70 15.43
N GLU A 41 -30.31 -14.62 16.38
CA GLU A 41 -29.22 -14.95 17.32
C GLU A 41 -27.98 -15.48 16.60
N VAL A 42 -28.16 -16.33 15.58
CA VAL A 42 -27.06 -16.88 14.77
C VAL A 42 -26.41 -15.75 13.98
N PHE A 43 -27.20 -14.86 13.38
CA PHE A 43 -26.68 -13.71 12.65
C PHE A 43 -25.93 -12.72 13.58
N GLU A 44 -26.48 -12.44 14.76
CA GLU A 44 -25.85 -11.55 15.74
C GLU A 44 -24.51 -12.12 16.25
N ASN A 45 -24.44 -13.43 16.49
CA ASN A 45 -23.20 -14.11 16.90
C ASN A 45 -22.16 -14.11 15.77
N GLU A 46 -22.52 -14.53 14.55
CA GLU A 46 -21.60 -14.54 13.41
C GLU A 46 -21.08 -13.13 13.09
N THR A 47 -21.94 -12.11 13.16
CA THR A 47 -21.53 -10.73 12.92
C THR A 47 -20.66 -10.16 14.04
N ALA A 48 -20.84 -10.60 15.28
CA ALA A 48 -19.95 -10.23 16.38
C ALA A 48 -18.55 -10.83 16.20
N GLU A 49 -18.46 -12.12 15.86
CA GLU A 49 -17.19 -12.80 15.58
C GLU A 49 -16.45 -12.17 14.39
N LEU A 50 -17.16 -11.86 13.30
CA LEU A 50 -16.59 -11.17 12.14
C LEU A 50 -16.06 -9.77 12.47
N LYS A 51 -16.75 -9.03 13.35
CA LYS A 51 -16.28 -7.72 13.81
C LYS A 51 -15.01 -7.84 14.65
N GLU A 52 -14.94 -8.84 15.52
CA GLU A 52 -13.78 -9.04 16.37
C GLU A 52 -12.55 -9.48 15.56
N MET A 53 -12.72 -10.41 14.62
CA MET A 53 -11.66 -10.80 13.69
C MET A 53 -11.16 -9.61 12.85
N ASN A 54 -12.07 -8.77 12.35
CA ASN A 54 -11.68 -7.57 11.61
C ASN A 54 -10.92 -6.57 12.48
N ARG A 55 -11.34 -6.35 13.73
CA ARG A 55 -10.62 -5.48 14.67
C ARG A 55 -9.21 -6.01 14.96
N ALA A 56 -9.08 -7.31 15.24
CA ALA A 56 -7.79 -7.93 15.47
C ALA A 56 -6.85 -7.79 14.26
N LEU A 57 -7.37 -8.01 13.04
CA LEU A 57 -6.59 -7.85 11.81
C LEU A 57 -6.15 -6.40 11.58
N GLN A 58 -7.08 -5.44 11.69
CA GLN A 58 -6.80 -4.02 11.43
C GLN A 58 -5.82 -3.43 12.43
N PHE A 59 -6.04 -3.65 13.74
CA PHE A 59 -5.25 -2.98 14.78
C PHE A 59 -3.96 -3.72 15.13
N ASP A 60 -3.94 -5.06 15.05
CA ASP A 60 -2.76 -5.81 15.46
C ASP A 60 -1.80 -6.04 14.30
N ARG A 61 -2.25 -6.68 13.22
CA ARG A 61 -1.35 -7.06 12.11
C ARG A 61 -1.06 -5.90 11.16
N PHE A 62 -2.09 -5.23 10.66
CA PHE A 62 -1.90 -4.10 9.74
C PHE A 62 -1.25 -2.90 10.44
N GLY A 63 -1.66 -2.57 11.66
CA GLY A 63 -1.05 -1.51 12.46
C GLY A 63 0.45 -1.72 12.72
N LYS A 64 0.86 -2.95 13.09
CA LYS A 64 2.28 -3.29 13.27
C LYS A 64 3.07 -3.18 11.97
N LEU A 65 2.55 -3.73 10.87
CA LEU A 65 3.20 -3.67 9.56
C LEU A 65 3.35 -2.24 9.02
N GLU A 66 2.34 -1.37 9.23
CA GLU A 66 2.46 0.04 8.85
C GLU A 66 3.53 0.77 9.66
N LYS A 67 3.66 0.44 10.96
CA LYS A 67 4.70 1.01 11.82
C LYS A 67 6.09 0.57 11.38
N GLU A 68 6.29 -0.73 11.15
CA GLU A 68 7.55 -1.29 10.64
C GLU A 68 7.92 -0.69 9.28
N LYS A 69 6.94 -0.53 8.38
CA LYS A 69 7.16 0.10 7.07
C LYS A 69 7.63 1.55 7.20
N LYS A 70 7.04 2.33 8.12
CA LYS A 70 7.46 3.72 8.38
C LYS A 70 8.88 3.79 8.94
N GLU A 71 9.20 2.92 9.89
CA GLU A 71 10.55 2.84 10.48
C GLU A 71 11.59 2.42 9.43
N PHE A 72 11.28 1.44 8.59
CA PHE A 72 12.15 1.02 7.50
C PHE A 72 12.39 2.14 6.47
N LEU A 73 11.33 2.85 6.07
CA LEU A 73 11.46 3.99 5.14
C LEU A 73 12.34 5.09 5.72
N LYS A 74 12.20 5.39 7.01
CA LYS A 74 13.05 6.37 7.70
C LYS A 74 14.51 5.92 7.69
N TRP A 75 14.78 4.67 8.08
CA TRP A 75 16.14 4.14 8.08
C TRP A 75 16.77 4.12 6.68
N LYS A 76 15.98 3.78 5.65
CA LYS A 76 16.42 3.82 4.26
C LYS A 76 16.83 5.23 3.83
N LEU A 77 16.03 6.24 4.14
CA LEU A 77 16.35 7.63 3.82
C LEU A 77 17.60 8.11 4.55
N GLU A 78 17.75 7.76 5.83
CA GLU A 78 18.96 8.09 6.61
C GLU A 78 20.20 7.39 6.03
N PHE A 79 20.08 6.14 5.61
CA PHE A 79 21.16 5.40 4.96
C PHE A 79 21.54 5.99 3.59
N GLU A 80 20.55 6.35 2.78
CA GLU A 80 20.75 6.99 1.48
C GLU A 80 21.42 8.37 1.65
N ALA A 81 20.98 9.18 2.62
CA ALA A 81 21.60 10.46 2.94
C ALA A 81 23.05 10.30 3.43
N ALA A 82 23.31 9.34 4.32
CA ALA A 82 24.67 9.05 4.79
C ALA A 82 25.59 8.51 3.68
N ALA A 83 25.04 7.77 2.71
CA ALA A 83 25.75 7.33 1.53
C ALA A 83 26.04 8.51 0.57
N GLU A 84 25.08 9.42 0.39
CA GLU A 84 25.25 10.64 -0.38
C GLU A 84 26.33 11.55 0.20
N GLU A 85 26.33 11.78 1.52
CA GLU A 85 27.39 12.54 2.20
C GLU A 85 28.78 11.96 1.96
N LYS A 86 28.92 10.63 2.01
CA LYS A 86 30.19 9.95 1.70
C LYS A 86 30.60 10.15 0.25
N LEU A 87 29.67 10.06 -0.69
CA LEU A 87 29.93 10.29 -2.12
C LEU A 87 30.34 11.75 -2.37
N LEU A 88 29.66 12.71 -1.72
CA LEU A 88 30.00 14.13 -1.78
C LEU A 88 31.38 14.42 -1.19
N ALA A 89 31.72 13.81 -0.05
CA ALA A 89 33.04 13.93 0.57
C ALA A 89 34.15 13.37 -0.34
N MET A 90 33.91 12.23 -0.99
CA MET A 90 34.83 11.67 -1.98
C MET A 90 34.98 12.59 -3.20
N ALA A 91 33.87 13.12 -3.72
CA ALA A 91 33.90 14.06 -4.84
C ALA A 91 34.67 15.35 -4.48
N ALA A 92 34.42 15.92 -3.30
CA ALA A 92 35.14 17.09 -2.80
C ALA A 92 36.64 16.82 -2.64
N SER A 93 37.03 15.62 -2.16
CA SER A 93 38.43 15.22 -2.07
C SER A 93 39.10 15.14 -3.45
N LEU A 94 38.42 14.58 -4.46
CA LEU A 94 38.95 14.48 -5.82
C LEU A 94 39.13 15.86 -6.47
N VAL A 95 38.22 16.80 -6.20
CA VAL A 95 38.35 18.19 -6.63
C VAL A 95 39.51 18.88 -5.91
N GLY A 96 39.62 18.71 -4.58
CA GLY A 96 40.71 19.29 -3.80
C GLY A 96 42.11 18.77 -4.17
N LYS A 97 42.20 17.51 -4.64
CA LYS A 97 43.43 16.92 -5.20
C LYS A 97 43.74 17.37 -6.63
N GLY A 98 42.85 18.12 -7.27
CA GLY A 98 42.99 18.53 -8.67
C GLY A 98 42.80 17.40 -9.68
N GLU A 99 42.30 16.24 -9.26
CA GLU A 99 41.98 15.12 -10.17
C GLU A 99 40.71 15.38 -10.96
N VAL A 100 39.78 16.17 -10.41
CA VAL A 100 38.53 16.58 -11.06
C VAL A 100 38.48 18.10 -11.14
N HIS A 101 38.24 18.63 -12.33
CA HIS A 101 38.04 20.05 -12.56
C HIS A 101 36.55 20.36 -12.72
N LEU A 102 36.08 21.39 -12.01
CA LEU A 102 34.73 21.93 -12.16
C LEU A 102 34.79 23.15 -13.07
N MET A 103 34.04 23.11 -14.17
CA MET A 103 34.04 24.14 -15.21
C MET A 103 32.61 24.54 -15.56
N TRP A 104 32.43 25.81 -15.95
CA TRP A 104 31.14 26.32 -16.40
C TRP A 104 31.16 26.53 -17.91
N CYS A 105 30.06 26.18 -18.57
CA CYS A 105 29.90 26.44 -19.98
C CYS A 105 29.99 27.95 -20.28
N PRO A 106 30.90 28.40 -21.18
CA PRO A 106 31.10 29.82 -21.46
C PRO A 106 29.92 30.45 -22.21
N ASN A 107 29.10 29.63 -22.89
CA ASN A 107 27.85 30.10 -23.49
C ASN A 107 26.88 30.59 -22.39
N LYS A 108 26.68 31.92 -22.33
CA LYS A 108 25.84 32.62 -21.36
C LYS A 108 24.37 32.15 -21.34
N ALA A 109 23.88 31.57 -22.44
CA ALA A 109 22.52 31.01 -22.52
C ALA A 109 22.42 29.59 -21.95
N CYS A 110 23.53 28.84 -21.87
CA CYS A 110 23.55 27.45 -21.45
C CYS A 110 23.92 27.28 -19.96
N ARG A 111 24.97 27.99 -19.50
CA ARG A 111 25.50 28.01 -18.11
C ARG A 111 25.55 26.66 -17.40
N THR A 112 25.74 25.57 -18.13
CA THR A 112 25.79 24.23 -17.53
C THR A 112 27.14 24.04 -16.85
N GLY A 113 27.12 23.66 -15.57
CA GLY A 113 28.32 23.22 -14.83
C GLY A 113 28.69 21.80 -15.23
N VAL A 114 29.98 21.55 -15.42
CA VAL A 114 30.51 20.26 -15.88
C VAL A 114 31.70 19.89 -14.99
N ALA A 115 31.73 18.63 -14.55
CA ALA A 115 32.88 18.05 -13.85
C ALA A 115 33.68 17.18 -14.83
N ILE A 116 34.99 17.40 -14.90
CA ILE A 116 35.87 16.75 -15.87
C ILE A 116 37.02 16.10 -15.13
N ARG A 117 37.24 14.81 -15.36
CA ARG A 117 38.43 14.09 -14.91
C ARG A 117 39.38 13.92 -16.10
N PRO A 118 40.54 14.59 -16.14
CA PRO A 118 41.53 14.37 -17.18
C PRO A 118 41.94 12.90 -17.21
N GLY A 119 42.04 12.32 -18.41
CA GLY A 119 42.57 10.96 -18.59
C GLY A 119 44.06 10.89 -18.22
N ALA A 120 44.56 9.68 -17.98
CA ALA A 120 45.98 9.44 -17.66
C ALA A 120 46.93 9.70 -18.85
N ASP A 121 46.39 9.89 -20.06
CA ASP A 121 47.18 10.15 -21.26
C ASP A 121 47.69 11.59 -21.26
N LYS A 122 48.92 11.73 -20.76
CA LYS A 122 49.76 12.94 -20.80
C LYS A 122 50.21 13.28 -22.24
N SER A 123 49.32 13.22 -23.23
CA SER A 123 49.65 13.74 -24.57
C SER A 123 49.48 15.26 -24.56
N PRO A 124 50.40 16.04 -25.16
CA PRO A 124 50.37 17.51 -25.14
C PRO A 124 49.27 18.10 -26.05
N SER A 125 48.29 17.31 -26.48
CA SER A 125 47.20 17.73 -27.32
C SER A 125 46.03 18.21 -26.46
N ILE A 126 45.94 19.53 -26.30
CA ILE A 126 44.77 20.33 -25.90
C ILE A 126 43.49 19.48 -25.80
N HIS A 127 43.15 19.02 -24.60
CA HIS A 127 41.87 18.32 -24.37
C HIS A 127 40.74 19.36 -24.45
N LEU A 128 40.20 19.57 -25.65
CA LEU A 128 39.02 20.39 -25.89
C LEU A 128 37.79 19.61 -25.41
N TYR A 129 37.38 19.84 -24.17
CA TYR A 129 36.11 19.33 -23.68
C TYR A 129 34.96 20.12 -24.30
N THR A 130 33.83 19.47 -24.57
CA THR A 130 32.64 20.15 -25.10
C THR A 130 31.50 20.07 -24.10
N CYS A 131 30.68 21.13 -24.04
CA CYS A 131 29.51 21.15 -23.20
C CYS A 131 28.52 20.06 -23.67
N PRO A 132 28.07 19.15 -22.81
CA PRO A 132 27.15 18.08 -23.22
C PRO A 132 25.80 18.63 -23.69
N ARG A 133 25.46 19.89 -23.33
CA ARG A 133 24.17 20.52 -23.65
C ARG A 133 24.19 21.34 -24.93
N CYS A 134 25.18 22.20 -25.14
CA CYS A 134 25.25 23.08 -26.31
C CYS A 134 26.48 22.88 -27.19
N LYS A 135 27.29 21.84 -26.91
CA LYS A 135 28.50 21.46 -27.66
C LYS A 135 29.58 22.54 -27.81
N SER A 136 29.46 23.67 -27.11
CA SER A 136 30.50 24.70 -27.08
C SER A 136 31.74 24.17 -26.37
N PHE A 137 32.92 24.58 -26.81
CA PHE A 137 34.17 24.24 -26.14
C PHE A 137 34.19 24.78 -24.72
N LEU A 138 34.61 23.91 -23.79
CA LEU A 138 34.89 24.21 -22.41
C LEU A 138 36.41 24.41 -22.33
N TYR A 139 36.82 25.66 -22.22
CA TYR A 139 38.22 26.01 -22.03
C TYR A 139 38.57 25.88 -20.54
N HIS A 140 39.75 25.31 -20.25
CA HIS A 140 40.36 25.37 -18.93
C HIS A 140 41.09 26.71 -18.79
#